data_AF-A0AAW5N2L7-F1
#
_entry.id   AF-A0AAW5N2L7-F1
#
_cell.length_a   1.000
_cell.length_b   1.000
_cell.length_c   1.000
_cell.angle_alpha   90.00
_cell.angle_beta   90.00
_cell.angle_gamma   90.00
#
_symmetry.space_group_name_H-M   'P 1'
#
loop_
_entity.id
_entity.type
_entity.pdbx_description
1 polymer ?
#
loop_
_entity_poly.entity_id
_entity_poly.type
_entity_poly.pdbx_seq_one_letter_code
_entity_poly.pdbx_strand_id
1 'polypeptide(L)'
;PYDAQERGIQDGDTVRLWNARGQILAGAVISEGIKPGVICIHEGAWPDLDLTADGICKNGAVNVLTKDLPSSRLGNGCAGNTALAWLEK
;
A
#
# COMPACT_ATOMS: atom_id res chain seq x y z
N PRO A 1 -9.75 11.49 5.07
CA PRO A 1 -9.36 12.93 5.11
C PRO A 1 -8.44 13.31 6.28
N TYR A 2 -8.77 12.94 7.52
CA TYR A 2 -7.99 13.28 8.71
C TYR A 2 -6.51 12.83 8.61
N ASP A 3 -6.27 11.56 8.25
CA ASP A 3 -4.91 11.03 8.11
C ASP A 3 -4.07 11.75 7.04
N ALA A 4 -4.72 12.22 5.97
CA ALA A 4 -4.08 12.96 4.89
C ALA A 4 -3.69 14.36 5.38
N GLN A 5 -4.58 15.04 6.11
CA GLN A 5 -4.32 16.36 6.70
C GLN A 5 -3.14 16.32 7.68
N GLU A 6 -3.11 15.34 8.59
CA GLU A 6 -1.99 15.18 9.55
C GLU A 6 -0.63 14.96 8.86
N ARG A 7 -0.65 14.40 7.64
CA ARG A 7 0.55 14.09 6.84
C ARG A 7 0.83 15.12 5.75
N GLY A 8 0.03 16.18 5.63
CA GLY A 8 0.18 17.20 4.58
C GLY A 8 -0.04 16.67 3.15
N ILE A 9 -0.84 15.61 3.00
CA ILE A 9 -1.16 14.98 1.71
C ILE A 9 -2.43 15.61 1.14
N GLN A 10 -2.39 15.95 -0.15
CA GLN A 10 -3.49 16.49 -0.94
C GLN A 10 -3.90 15.52 -2.04
N ASP A 11 -5.08 15.74 -2.62
CA ASP A 11 -5.52 14.98 -3.80
C ASP A 11 -4.53 15.11 -4.95
N GLY A 12 -4.21 13.98 -5.58
CA GLY A 12 -3.27 13.92 -6.70
C GLY A 12 -1.79 13.91 -6.30
N ASP A 13 -1.45 14.08 -5.02
CA ASP A 13 -0.06 13.92 -4.57
C ASP A 13 0.42 12.49 -4.89
N THR A 14 1.64 12.39 -5.41
CA THR A 14 2.35 11.11 -5.41
C THR A 14 2.76 10.82 -3.98
N VAL A 15 2.46 9.63 -3.49
CA VAL A 15 2.73 9.19 -2.13
C VAL A 15 3.45 7.85 -2.14
N ARG A 16 4.29 7.64 -1.12
CA ARG A 16 4.96 6.37 -0.89
C ARG A 16 4.26 5.57 0.20
N LEU A 17 3.90 4.33 -0.11
CA LEU A 17 3.44 3.35 0.87
C LEU A 17 4.52 2.30 1.08
N TRP A 18 4.77 1.94 2.33
CA TRP A 18 5.88 1.04 2.65
C TRP A 18 5.69 0.26 3.94
N ASN A 19 6.44 -0.84 4.06
CA ASN A 19 6.68 -1.57 5.30
C ASN A 19 7.99 -2.37 5.17
N ALA A 20 8.27 -3.27 6.13
CA ALA A 20 9.47 -4.08 6.13
C ALA A 20 9.64 -5.05 4.93
N ARG A 21 8.59 -5.27 4.11
CA ARG A 21 8.63 -6.16 2.92
C ARG A 21 8.96 -5.41 1.63
N GLY A 22 8.60 -4.13 1.55
CA GLY A 22 8.82 -3.35 0.34
C GLY A 22 8.08 -2.02 0.36
N GLN A 23 8.04 -1.40 -0.81
CA GLN A 23 7.54 -0.04 -0.98
C GLN A 23 6.99 0.17 -2.39
N ILE A 24 5.95 1.00 -2.49
CA ILE A 24 5.26 1.32 -3.74
C ILE A 24 4.97 2.82 -3.81
N LEU A 25 4.85 3.34 -5.02
CA LEU A 25 4.28 4.67 -5.30
C LEU A 25 2.80 4.53 -5.68
N ALA A 26 1.99 5.51 -5.27
CA ALA A 26 0.59 5.64 -5.66
C ALA A 26 0.20 7.12 -5.75
N GLY A 27 -0.91 7.41 -6.43
CA GLY A 27 -1.55 8.72 -6.38
C GLY A 27 -2.58 8.78 -5.24
N ALA A 28 -2.55 9.84 -4.43
CA ALA A 28 -3.50 10.04 -3.36
C ALA A 28 -4.89 10.42 -3.90
N VAL A 29 -5.92 9.69 -3.45
CA VAL A 29 -7.33 10.05 -3.62
C VAL A 29 -7.97 10.10 -2.24
N ILE A 30 -8.27 11.30 -1.78
CA ILE A 30 -8.84 11.57 -0.47
C ILE A 30 -10.35 11.33 -0.55
N SER A 31 -10.83 10.45 0.33
CA SER A 31 -12.24 10.08 0.39
C SER A 31 -12.73 10.04 1.83
N GLU A 32 -14.00 10.37 2.03
CA GLU A 32 -14.74 10.18 3.28
C GLU A 32 -15.28 8.74 3.43
N GLY A 33 -15.24 7.94 2.35
CA GLY A 33 -15.73 6.56 2.33
C GLY A 33 -14.79 5.53 3.01
N ILE A 34 -13.60 5.96 3.42
CA ILE A 34 -12.60 5.11 4.08
C ILE A 34 -12.44 5.55 5.54
N LYS A 35 -12.47 4.59 6.46
CA LYS A 35 -12.32 4.86 7.90
C LYS A 35 -10.95 5.48 8.22
N PRO A 36 -10.85 6.35 9.24
CA PRO A 36 -9.56 6.85 9.72
C PRO A 36 -8.59 5.70 10.06
N GLY A 37 -7.32 5.87 9.70
CA GLY A 37 -6.26 4.88 9.86
C GLY A 37 -6.27 3.74 8.83
N VAL A 38 -7.14 3.80 7.81
CA VAL A 38 -7.23 2.78 6.74
C VAL A 38 -6.83 3.39 5.40
N ILE A 39 -6.09 2.63 4.61
CA ILE A 39 -5.76 2.95 3.22
C ILE A 39 -6.33 1.86 2.32
N CYS A 40 -6.89 2.25 1.18
CA CYS A 40 -7.39 1.32 0.18
C CYS A 40 -6.54 1.43 -1.09
N ILE A 41 -5.97 0.31 -1.53
CA ILE A 41 -5.34 0.16 -2.85
C ILE A 41 -5.89 -1.11 -3.46
N HIS A 42 -6.45 -1.00 -4.66
CA HIS A 42 -6.94 -2.15 -5.41
C HIS A 42 -5.78 -2.98 -5.95
N GLU A 43 -5.95 -4.31 -5.97
CA GLU A 43 -4.99 -5.20 -6.62
C GLU A 43 -5.03 -5.09 -8.15
N GLY A 44 -4.01 -5.68 -8.81
CA GLY A 44 -3.96 -5.81 -10.27
C GLY A 44 -3.01 -4.85 -10.99
N ALA A 45 -2.44 -3.88 -10.28
CA ALA A 45 -1.38 -3.04 -10.84
C ALA A 45 -0.16 -3.87 -11.25
N TRP A 46 0.35 -3.62 -12.46
CA TRP A 46 1.51 -4.32 -13.01
C TRP A 46 2.77 -3.91 -12.24
N PRO A 47 3.60 -4.86 -11.75
CA PRO A 47 4.84 -4.53 -11.07
C PRO A 47 5.83 -3.79 -11.99
N ASP A 48 6.37 -2.68 -11.50
CA ASP A 48 7.46 -1.92 -12.13
C ASP A 48 8.47 -1.55 -11.04
N LEU A 49 9.34 -2.51 -10.71
CA LEU A 49 10.32 -2.40 -9.62
C LEU A 49 11.58 -1.68 -10.10
N ASP A 50 11.94 -0.60 -9.40
CA ASP A 50 13.23 0.04 -9.57
C ASP A 50 14.26 -0.58 -8.63
N LEU A 51 15.07 -1.49 -9.18
CA LEU A 51 16.12 -2.17 -8.42
C LEU A 51 17.30 -1.26 -8.03
N THR A 52 17.40 -0.06 -8.63
CA THR A 52 18.41 0.94 -8.27
C THR A 52 17.96 1.86 -7.14
N ALA A 53 16.67 1.83 -6.80
CA ALA A 53 16.04 2.62 -5.74
C ALA A 53 15.36 1.70 -4.71
N ASP A 54 16.14 0.78 -4.13
CA ASP A 54 15.70 -0.14 -3.07
C ASP A 54 14.43 -0.94 -3.41
N GLY A 55 14.26 -1.28 -4.69
CA GLY A 55 13.16 -2.11 -5.17
C GLY A 55 11.78 -1.43 -5.12
N ILE A 56 11.71 -0.10 -5.13
CA ILE A 56 10.43 0.60 -5.12
C ILE A 56 9.60 0.29 -6.36
N CYS A 57 8.33 -0.08 -6.16
CA CYS A 57 7.40 -0.28 -7.26
C CYS A 57 6.78 1.05 -7.69
N LYS A 58 7.15 1.56 -8.85
CA LYS A 58 6.67 2.86 -9.35
C LYS A 58 5.18 2.84 -9.74
N ASN A 59 4.63 1.67 -10.05
CA ASN A 59 3.28 1.51 -10.57
C ASN A 59 2.25 1.00 -9.54
N GLY A 60 2.62 0.89 -8.26
CA GLY A 60 1.63 0.63 -7.20
C GLY A 60 1.19 -0.83 -7.04
N ALA A 61 2.03 -1.81 -7.40
CA ALA A 61 1.70 -3.24 -7.20
C ALA A 61 1.58 -3.60 -5.70
N VAL A 62 0.37 -3.51 -5.15
CA VAL A 62 0.09 -3.59 -3.70
C VAL A 62 0.56 -4.88 -3.03
N ASN A 63 0.65 -5.99 -3.78
CA ASN A 63 1.15 -7.26 -3.25
C ASN A 63 2.63 -7.24 -2.86
N VAL A 64 3.39 -6.18 -3.21
CA VAL A 64 4.71 -5.91 -2.63
C VAL A 64 4.63 -5.70 -1.11
N LEU A 65 3.48 -5.24 -0.60
CA LEU A 65 3.26 -4.94 0.82
C LEU A 65 2.58 -6.07 1.58
N THR A 66 2.07 -7.11 0.92
CA THR A 66 1.28 -8.18 1.55
C THR A 66 2.18 -9.29 2.08
N LYS A 67 1.67 -10.12 3.00
CA LYS A 67 2.45 -11.22 3.58
C LYS A 67 2.16 -12.50 2.79
N ASP A 68 3.21 -13.24 2.49
CA ASP A 68 3.10 -14.61 2.01
C ASP A 68 3.04 -15.57 3.20
N LEU A 69 1.86 -15.61 3.84
CA LEU A 69 1.56 -16.51 4.96
C LEU A 69 0.17 -17.10 4.76
N PRO A 70 -0.02 -18.39 5.08
CA PRO A 70 -1.33 -19.02 4.98
C PRO A 70 -2.29 -18.48 6.04
N SER A 71 -3.58 -18.48 5.72
CA SER A 71 -4.65 -18.05 6.63
C SER A 71 -4.67 -18.82 7.96
N SER A 72 -4.36 -20.11 7.95
CA SER A 72 -4.19 -20.96 9.14
C SER A 72 -3.54 -22.30 8.76
N ARG A 73 -3.16 -23.09 9.77
CA ARG A 73 -2.65 -24.47 9.55
C ARG A 73 -3.66 -25.38 8.84
N LEU A 74 -4.96 -25.14 9.03
CA LEU A 74 -6.02 -25.95 8.43
C LEU A 74 -6.35 -25.48 7.01
N GLY A 75 -6.63 -24.18 6.85
CA GLY A 75 -7.14 -23.63 5.60
C GLY A 75 -6.08 -23.46 4.51
N ASN A 76 -4.83 -23.17 4.90
CA ASN A 76 -3.69 -22.95 4.01
C ASN A 76 -3.99 -22.04 2.79
N GLY A 77 -4.88 -21.06 2.96
CA GLY A 77 -5.34 -20.18 1.89
C GLY A 77 -4.66 -18.81 1.89
N CYS A 78 -4.92 -18.03 0.84
CA CYS A 78 -4.40 -16.67 0.68
C CYS A 78 -4.92 -15.71 1.77
N ALA A 79 -4.04 -14.83 2.26
CA ALA A 79 -4.34 -13.77 3.24
C ALA A 79 -3.94 -12.37 2.75
N GLY A 80 -4.03 -12.11 1.44
CA GLY A 80 -3.53 -10.89 0.79
C GLY A 80 -4.11 -9.57 1.33
N ASN A 81 -5.35 -9.56 1.82
CA ASN A 81 -5.99 -8.36 2.33
C ASN A 81 -5.62 -8.00 3.78
N THR A 82 -4.67 -8.72 4.39
CA THR A 82 -4.16 -8.43 5.73
C THR A 82 -2.75 -7.84 5.65
N ALA A 83 -2.66 -6.51 5.67
CA ALA A 83 -1.38 -5.80 5.66
C ALA A 83 -1.41 -4.57 6.56
N LEU A 84 -0.25 -4.24 7.12
CA LEU A 84 0.04 -2.95 7.75
C LEU A 84 1.11 -2.24 6.92
N ALA A 85 0.91 -0.95 6.72
CA ALA A 85 1.82 -0.10 5.97
C ALA A 85 1.83 1.32 6.57
N TRP A 86 2.90 2.05 6.28
CA TRP A 86 3.03 3.46 6.54
C TRP A 86 2.93 4.23 5.23
N LEU A 87 2.57 5.51 5.34
CA LEU A 87 2.30 6.42 4.23
C LEU A 87 3.01 7.74 4.50
N GLU A 88 3.68 8.25 3.47
CA GLU A 88 4.26 9.59 3.42
C GLU A 88 4.09 10.19 2.01
N LYS A 89 4.27 11.50 1.92
CA LYS A 89 4.33 12.22 0.64
C LYS A 89 5.67 11.99 -0.05
#